data_AF-A0A966IIE8-F1
#
_entry.id   AF-A0A966IIE8-F1
#
_cell.length_a   1.000
_cell.length_b   1.000
_cell.length_c   1.000
_cell.angle_alpha   90.00
_cell.angle_beta   90.00
_cell.angle_gamma   90.00
#
_symmetry.space_group_name_H-M   'P 1'
#
loop_
_entity.id
_entity.type
_entity.pdbx_description
1 polymer ?
#
loop_
_entity_poly.entity_id
_entity_poly.type
_entity_poly.pdbx_seq_one_letter_code
_entity_poly.pdbx_strand_id
1 'polypeptide(L)' 'MSWTDERVEILTKMWAEGNSASQIAKELGGVTRNAVIGKVHRLGLSNRATTNTANKSDTKTKTATKSST' A
#
# COMPACT_ATOMS: atom_id res chain seq x y z
N MET A 1 -15.47 -4.10 10.95
CA MET A 1 -14.10 -4.60 10.81
C MET A 1 -13.13 -3.48 11.19
N SER A 2 -12.51 -3.58 12.37
CA SER A 2 -11.61 -2.53 12.85
C SER A 2 -10.20 -2.72 12.27
N TRP A 3 -9.53 -1.62 11.94
CA TRP A 3 -8.10 -1.63 11.62
C TRP A 3 -7.34 -1.67 12.95
N THR A 4 -7.02 -2.88 13.41
CA THR A 4 -6.15 -3.10 14.58
C THR A 4 -4.69 -2.83 14.22
N ASP A 5 -3.87 -2.59 15.21
CA ASP A 5 -2.44 -2.29 15.02
C ASP A 5 -1.70 -3.43 14.31
N GLU A 6 -1.94 -4.70 14.69
CA GLU A 6 -1.39 -5.88 13.98
C GLU A 6 -1.70 -5.86 12.48
N ARG A 7 -2.93 -5.48 12.10
CA ARG A 7 -3.34 -5.43 10.69
C ARG A 7 -2.65 -4.30 9.94
N VAL A 8 -2.42 -3.18 10.62
CA VAL A 8 -1.66 -2.05 10.07
C VAL A 8 -0.20 -2.41 9.89
N GLU A 9 0.37 -3.17 10.82
CA GLU A 9 1.75 -3.65 10.75
C GLU A 9 1.94 -4.61 9.58
N ILE A 10 1.07 -5.63 9.44
CA ILE A 10 1.09 -6.56 8.31
C ILE A 10 0.93 -5.81 6.98
N LEU A 11 -0.02 -4.88 6.91
CA LEU A 11 -0.22 -4.04 5.73
C LEU A 11 1.04 -3.25 5.38
N THR A 12 1.67 -2.61 6.36
CA THR A 12 2.86 -1.78 6.15
C THR A 12 4.05 -2.63 5.70
N LYS A 13 4.26 -3.78 6.34
CA LYS A 13 5.33 -4.73 5.98
C LYS A 13 5.17 -5.26 4.56
N MET A 14 4.00 -5.85 4.26
CA MET A 14 3.76 -6.43 2.93
C MET A 14 3.76 -5.35 1.83
N TRP A 15 3.28 -4.15 2.14
CA TRP A 15 3.32 -3.03 1.20
C TRP A 15 4.76 -2.58 0.92
N ALA A 16 5.61 -2.51 1.94
CA ALA A 16 7.04 -2.21 1.78
C ALA A 16 7.77 -3.28 0.95
N GLU A 17 7.39 -4.56 1.12
CA GLU A 17 7.85 -5.68 0.30
C GLU A 17 7.36 -5.62 -1.16
N GLY A 18 6.43 -4.70 -1.49
CA GLY A 18 5.89 -4.51 -2.83
C GLY A 18 4.71 -5.43 -3.18
N ASN A 19 4.08 -6.05 -2.19
CA ASN A 19 2.88 -6.86 -2.42
C ASN A 19 1.72 -6.00 -2.92
N SER A 20 0.89 -6.57 -3.79
CA SER A 20 -0.31 -5.89 -4.27
C SER A 20 -1.38 -5.82 -3.18
N ALA A 21 -2.24 -4.78 -3.22
CA ALA A 21 -3.35 -4.63 -2.28
C ALA A 21 -4.31 -5.83 -2.25
N SER A 22 -4.44 -6.57 -3.35
CA SER A 22 -5.22 -7.81 -3.41
C SER A 22 -4.58 -8.96 -2.64
N GLN A 23 -3.24 -9.07 -2.64
CA GLN A 23 -2.53 -10.07 -1.84
C GLN A 23 -2.63 -9.74 -0.36
N ILE A 24 -2.40 -8.47 0.00
CA ILE A 24 -2.52 -7.99 1.37
C ILE A 24 -3.94 -8.19 1.91
N ALA A 25 -4.96 -7.96 1.07
CA ALA A 25 -6.35 -8.21 1.46
C ALA A 25 -6.66 -9.68 1.74
N LYS A 26 -6.06 -10.61 0.97
CA LYS A 26 -6.16 -12.06 1.21
C LYS A 26 -5.50 -12.44 2.53
N GLU A 27 -4.32 -11.88 2.83
CA GLU A 27 -3.57 -12.16 4.05
C GLU A 27 -4.32 -11.64 5.30
N LEU A 28 -4.78 -10.39 5.25
CA LEU A 28 -5.48 -9.78 6.38
C LEU A 28 -6.84 -10.44 6.67
N GLY A 29 -7.50 -10.97 5.64
CA GLY A 29 -8.84 -11.58 5.73
C GLY A 29 -9.94 -10.56 6.06
N GLY A 30 -11.17 -10.73 5.54
CA GLY A 30 -12.29 -9.85 5.89
C GLY A 30 -12.10 -8.36 5.55
N VAL A 31 -11.13 -8.02 4.69
CA VAL A 31 -10.92 -6.69 4.12
C VAL A 31 -10.81 -6.82 2.61
N THR A 32 -11.30 -5.82 1.88
CA THR A 32 -11.24 -5.82 0.41
C THR A 32 -9.98 -5.11 -0.08
N ARG A 33 -9.59 -5.37 -1.34
CA ARG A 33 -8.51 -4.62 -2.02
C ARG A 33 -8.69 -3.09 -1.87
N ASN A 34 -9.92 -2.61 -1.99
CA ASN A 34 -10.21 -1.17 -1.88
C ASN A 34 -10.04 -0.65 -0.45
N ALA A 35 -10.38 -1.45 0.56
CA ALA A 35 -10.14 -1.09 1.96
C ALA A 35 -8.64 -0.97 2.25
N VAL A 36 -7.81 -1.86 1.69
CA VAL A 36 -6.35 -1.81 1.78
C VAL A 36 -5.81 -0.54 1.12
N ILE A 37 -6.22 -0.22 -0.12
CA ILE A 37 -5.81 1.01 -0.82
C ILE A 37 -6.19 2.25 -0.01
N GLY A 38 -7.42 2.29 0.52
CA GLY A 38 -7.90 3.38 1.36
C GLY A 38 -7.08 3.55 2.63
N LYS A 39 -6.67 2.44 3.27
CA LYS A 39 -5.82 2.50 4.47
C LYS A 39 -4.39 2.94 4.15
N VAL A 40 -3.79 2.42 3.08
CA VAL A 40 -2.47 2.86 2.58
C VAL A 40 -2.46 4.36 2.33
N HIS A 41 -3.48 4.89 1.66
CA HIS A 41 -3.63 6.33 1.42
C HIS A 41 -3.75 7.12 2.73
N ARG A 42 -4.56 6.64 3.67
CA ARG A 42 -4.73 7.27 4.99
C ARG A 42 -3.46 7.26 5.83
N LEU A 43 -2.60 6.26 5.64
CA LEU A 43 -1.30 6.14 6.31
C LEU A 43 -0.17 6.86 5.56
N GLY A 44 -0.44 7.45 4.38
CA GLY A 44 0.59 8.12 3.57
C GLY A 44 1.59 7.15 2.93
N LEU A 45 1.31 5.85 2.90
CA LEU A 45 2.21 4.81 2.39
C LEU A 45 2.23 4.73 0.85
N SER A 46 1.40 5.52 0.15
CA SER A 46 1.29 5.49 -1.31
C SER A 46 2.56 5.88 -2.06
N ASN A 47 3.51 6.56 -1.39
CA ASN A 47 4.81 6.81 -1.97
C ASN A 47 5.73 5.64 -1.61
N ARG A 48 5.85 4.65 -2.51
CA ARG A 48 6.96 3.67 -2.50
C ARG A 48 8.26 4.39 -2.94
N ALA A 49 8.53 5.52 -2.32
CA ALA A 49 9.72 6.32 -2.46
C ALA A 49 10.17 6.67 -1.05
N THR A 50 11.35 6.15 -0.70
CA THR A 50 12.30 6.69 0.28
C THR A 50 11.99 6.52 1.77
N THR A 51 11.98 5.29 2.28
CA THR A 51 12.60 5.01 3.60
C THR A 51 13.62 3.88 3.49
N ASN A 52 14.51 3.99 2.52
CA ASN A 52 15.92 3.66 2.75
C ASN A 52 16.73 4.70 1.99
N THR A 53 17.74 5.26 2.63
CA THR A 53 18.65 6.31 2.18
C THR A 53 18.10 7.74 2.12
N ALA A 54 18.71 8.59 2.93
CA ALA A 54 19.01 9.97 2.56
C ALA A 54 19.46 10.03 1.09
N ASN A 55 18.74 10.74 0.23
CA ASN A 55 19.23 11.55 -0.91
C ASN A 55 18.06 11.90 -1.86
N LYS A 56 17.94 13.19 -2.18
CA LYS A 56 17.43 13.82 -3.41
C LYS A 56 16.04 13.46 -3.97
N SER A 57 15.22 14.51 -4.07
CA SER A 57 14.47 14.96 -5.27
C SER A 57 13.82 13.92 -6.17
N ASP A 58 12.50 13.99 -6.34
CA ASP A 58 11.89 14.68 -7.49
C ASP A 58 10.40 14.32 -7.58
N THR A 59 9.62 15.36 -7.83
CA THR A 59 8.40 15.43 -8.63
C THR A 59 8.08 14.19 -9.49
N LYS A 60 6.78 13.80 -9.56
CA LYS A 60 6.01 13.57 -10.81
C LYS A 60 4.92 12.50 -10.65
N THR A 61 3.70 13.00 -10.53
CA THR A 61 2.45 12.47 -11.10
C THR A 61 2.63 11.47 -12.26
N LYS A 62 1.97 10.31 -12.19
CA LYS A 62 1.33 9.67 -13.36
C LYS A 62 0.20 8.72 -12.94
N THR A 63 -1.01 9.19 -13.20
CA THR A 63 -2.26 8.46 -13.33
C THR A 63 -2.28 7.52 -14.55
N ALA A 64 -2.95 6.36 -14.40
CA ALA A 64 -3.53 5.46 -15.43
C ALA A 64 -2.54 4.70 -16.35
N THR A 65 -2.75 3.42 -16.71
CA THR A 65 -3.92 2.83 -17.39
C THR A 65 -4.00 1.29 -17.23
N LYS A 66 -5.23 0.77 -17.29
CA LYS A 66 -5.67 -0.63 -17.57
C LYS A 66 -4.94 -1.19 -18.83
N SER A 67 -4.87 -2.48 -19.17
CA SER A 67 -5.87 -3.54 -19.13
C SER A 67 -5.19 -4.87 -19.48
N SER A 68 -5.75 -5.95 -18.93
CA SER A 68 -5.58 -7.35 -19.31
C SER A 68 -5.85 -7.64 -20.79
N THR A 69 -5.08 -8.56 -21.36
CA THR A 69 -5.54 -9.50 -22.41
C THR A 69 -6.32 -10.62 -21.75
#